data_AF-A0A2H3BZ98-F1
#
_entry.id   AF-A0A2H3BZ98-F1
#
_cell.length_a   1.000
_cell.length_b   1.000
_cell.length_c   1.000
_cell.angle_alpha   90.00
_cell.angle_beta   90.00
_cell.angle_gamma   90.00
#
_symmetry.space_group_name_H-M   'P 1'
#
loop_
_entity.id
_entity.type
_entity.pdbx_description
1 polymer ?
#
loop_
_entity_poly.entity_id
_entity_poly.type
_entity_poly.pdbx_seq_one_letter_code
_entity_poly.pdbx_strand_id
1 'polypeptide(L)'
;FPWPSLMFVATVDDITEFRVREFFLNPEGHLANRIDVLNEELVKWHPSTLSKVLHLVTDEDRESIQKGAEIVADAIVGLLQ
;
A
#
# COMPACT_ATOMS: atom_id res chain seq x y z
N PHE A 1 5.99 5.78 -14.40
CA PHE A 1 4.66 6.31 -14.00
C PHE A 1 4.82 6.83 -12.58
N PRO A 2 4.59 8.13 -12.32
CA PRO A 2 4.53 8.59 -10.94
C PRO A 2 3.44 7.77 -10.24
N TRP A 3 3.73 7.31 -9.02
CA TRP A 3 2.72 6.70 -8.17
C TRP A 3 1.49 7.63 -8.19
N PRO A 4 0.24 7.12 -8.29
CA PRO A 4 -0.91 7.99 -8.13
C PRO A 4 -0.88 8.49 -6.68
N SER A 5 -0.21 9.61 -6.46
CA SER A 5 -0.20 10.31 -5.19
C SER A 5 -1.53 11.05 -5.16
N LEU A 6 -2.61 10.37 -4.78
CA LEU A 6 -3.86 11.06 -4.41
C LEU A 6 -3.61 12.04 -3.24
N MET A 7 -2.48 11.90 -2.53
CA MET A 7 -2.05 12.77 -1.45
C MET A 7 -0.53 12.72 -1.20
N PHE A 8 -0.02 13.74 -0.50
CA PHE A 8 1.35 13.79 0.00
C PHE A 8 1.46 12.95 1.28
N VAL A 9 2.40 12.00 1.30
CA VAL A 9 2.75 11.19 2.47
C VAL A 9 4.12 11.66 2.94
N ALA A 10 4.17 12.30 4.11
CA ALA A 10 5.41 12.82 4.69
C ALA A 10 5.97 11.89 5.77
N THR A 11 5.08 11.25 6.53
CA THR A 11 5.43 10.31 7.60
C THR A 11 4.61 9.03 7.51
N VAL A 12 5.01 7.99 8.24
CA VAL A 12 4.24 6.74 8.33
C VAL A 12 2.85 6.97 8.95
N ASP A 13 2.69 7.98 9.80
CA ASP A 13 1.41 8.31 10.43
C ASP A 13 0.39 8.88 9.43
N ASP A 14 0.85 9.35 8.26
CA ASP A 14 -0.05 9.73 7.17
C ASP A 14 -0.70 8.52 6.49
N ILE A 15 -0.12 7.33 6.64
CA ILE A 15 -0.61 6.07 6.08
C ILE A 15 -1.61 5.49 7.08
N THR A 16 -2.89 5.76 6.86
CA THR A 16 -3.97 5.22 7.69
C THR A 16 -4.83 4.27 6.87
N GLU A 17 -5.40 3.27 7.53
CA GLU A 17 -6.33 2.32 6.90
C GLU A 17 -7.45 3.03 6.14
N PHE A 18 -8.06 4.07 6.74
CA PHE A 18 -9.09 4.87 6.11
C PHE A 18 -8.64 5.45 4.77
N ARG A 19 -7.45 6.06 4.73
CA ARG A 19 -6.87 6.68 3.51
C ARG A 19 -6.52 5.64 2.44
N VAL A 20 -5.97 4.50 2.85
CA VAL A 20 -5.66 3.39 1.94
C VAL A 20 -6.95 2.83 1.31
N ARG A 21 -8.01 2.67 2.12
CA ARG A 21 -9.32 2.25 1.62
C ARG A 21 -9.91 3.25 0.63
N GLU A 22 -9.90 4.55 0.95
CA GLU A 22 -10.35 5.58 0.01
C GLU A 22 -9.58 5.53 -1.31
N PHE A 23 -8.25 5.32 -1.26
CA PHE A 23 -7.42 5.19 -2.46
C PHE A 23 -7.89 4.04 -3.36
N PHE A 24 -8.10 2.84 -2.79
CA PHE A 24 -8.52 1.67 -3.56
C PHE A 24 -10.01 1.66 -3.96
N LEU A 25 -10.84 2.44 -3.26
CA LEU A 25 -12.27 2.57 -3.52
C LEU A 25 -12.60 3.75 -4.45
N ASN A 26 -11.63 4.60 -4.80
CA ASN A 26 -11.86 5.76 -5.64
C ASN A 26 -12.34 5.33 -7.05
N PRO A 27 -13.54 5.76 -7.48
CA PRO A 27 -14.16 5.33 -8.73
C PRO A 27 -13.45 5.82 -10.00
N GLU A 28 -12.56 6.82 -9.94
CA GLU A 28 -11.82 7.30 -11.12
C GLU A 28 -10.76 6.30 -11.62
N GLY A 29 -10.36 5.35 -10.77
CA GLY A 29 -9.65 4.16 -11.20
C GLY A 29 -10.66 3.14 -11.68
N HIS A 30 -11.03 3.15 -12.96
CA HIS A 30 -11.89 2.13 -13.57
C HIS A 30 -11.25 0.73 -13.49
N LEU A 31 -11.39 0.07 -12.35
CA LEU A 31 -10.96 -1.30 -12.09
C LEU A 31 -12.04 -2.24 -12.58
N ALA A 32 -12.03 -2.55 -13.88
CA ALA A 32 -12.91 -3.57 -14.45
C ALA A 32 -12.83 -4.91 -13.68
N ASN A 33 -11.74 -5.17 -12.94
CA ASN A 33 -11.59 -6.27 -11.99
C ASN A 33 -10.98 -5.79 -10.64
N ARG A 34 -11.76 -5.11 -9.79
CA ARG A 34 -11.31 -4.63 -8.47
C ARG A 34 -10.63 -5.72 -7.64
N ILE A 35 -11.20 -6.93 -7.61
CA ILE A 35 -10.65 -8.04 -6.83
C ILE A 35 -9.27 -8.46 -7.35
N ASP A 36 -9.09 -8.56 -8.66
CA ASP A 36 -7.79 -8.93 -9.25
C ASP A 36 -6.71 -7.90 -8.90
N VAL A 37 -7.05 -6.61 -8.97
CA VAL A 37 -6.11 -5.54 -8.61
C VAL A 37 -5.79 -5.53 -7.13
N LEU A 38 -6.78 -5.74 -6.25
CA LEU A 38 -6.52 -5.88 -4.82
C LEU A 38 -5.62 -7.09 -4.52
N ASN A 39 -5.80 -8.21 -5.21
CA ASN A 39 -4.92 -9.38 -5.08
C ASN A 39 -3.49 -9.09 -5.57
N GLU A 40 -3.33 -8.41 -6.71
CA GLU A 40 -2.02 -8.00 -7.23
C GLU A 40 -1.30 -7.05 -6.28
N GLU A 41 -2.00 -6.07 -5.74
CA GLU A 41 -1.44 -5.13 -4.77
C GLU A 41 -1.09 -5.82 -3.46
N LEU A 42 -1.94 -6.71 -2.95
CA LEU A 42 -1.64 -7.49 -1.74
C LEU A 42 -0.32 -8.24 -1.86
N VAL A 43 -0.03 -8.83 -3.03
CA VAL A 43 1.25 -9.53 -3.28
C VAL A 43 2.44 -8.57 -3.20
N LYS A 44 2.30 -7.32 -3.70
CA LYS A 44 3.36 -6.30 -3.67
C LYS A 44 3.64 -5.81 -2.26
N TRP A 45 2.58 -5.57 -1.49
CA TRP A 45 2.65 -5.04 -0.12
C TRP A 45 2.90 -6.11 0.94
N HIS A 46 2.82 -7.40 0.59
CA HIS A 46 3.10 -8.50 1.50
C HIS A 46 4.56 -8.44 2.03
N PRO A 47 4.80 -8.72 3.33
CA PRO A 47 6.14 -8.65 3.93
C PRO A 47 7.22 -9.48 3.21
N SER A 48 6.84 -10.64 2.66
CA SER A 48 7.77 -11.50 1.91
C SER A 48 8.23 -10.90 0.57
N THR A 49 7.43 -10.04 -0.05
CA THR A 49 7.80 -9.32 -1.27
C THR A 49 8.58 -8.06 -0.90
N LEU A 50 8.11 -7.32 0.10
CA LEU A 50 8.75 -6.10 0.57
C LEU A 50 10.18 -6.35 1.07
N SER A 51 10.41 -7.42 1.84
CA SER A 51 11.74 -7.79 2.33
C SER A 51 12.79 -7.97 1.23
N LYS A 52 12.37 -8.33 0.01
CA LYS A 52 13.27 -8.44 -1.16
C LYS A 52 13.79 -7.09 -1.63
N VAL A 53 13.10 -5.99 -1.33
CA VAL A 53 13.46 -4.63 -1.77
C VAL A 53 13.91 -3.72 -0.63
N LEU A 54 13.69 -4.11 0.64
CA LEU A 54 14.11 -3.31 1.82
C LEU A 54 15.62 -3.05 1.87
N HIS A 55 16.45 -3.90 1.26
CA HIS A 55 17.90 -3.68 1.18
C HIS A 55 18.28 -2.44 0.35
N LEU A 56 17.36 -1.94 -0.50
CA LEU A 56 17.53 -0.70 -1.29
C LEU A 56 17.21 0.57 -0.49
N VAL A 57 16.67 0.40 0.72
CA VAL A 57 16.30 1.48 1.63
C VAL A 57 17.41 1.67 2.67
N THR A 58 17.68 2.92 3.01
CA THR A 58 18.50 3.34 4.15
C THR A 58 17.99 2.70 5.45
N ASP A 59 18.90 2.35 6.36
CA ASP A 59 18.51 1.68 7.61
C ASP A 59 17.54 2.54 8.45
N GLU A 60 17.67 3.88 8.37
CA GLU A 60 16.80 4.85 9.06
C GLU A 60 15.34 4.80 8.60
N ASP A 61 15.08 4.50 7.32
CA ASP A 61 13.73 4.52 6.76
C ASP A 61 13.08 3.12 6.73
N ARG A 62 13.86 2.05 6.93
CA ARG A 62 13.37 0.66 6.82
C ARG A 62 12.20 0.34 7.73
N GLU A 63 12.28 0.74 8.99
CA GLU A 63 11.22 0.48 9.99
C GLU A 63 9.92 1.19 9.60
N SER A 64 10.02 2.46 9.22
CA SER A 64 8.87 3.27 8.78
C SER A 64 8.21 2.70 7.52
N ILE A 65 9.00 2.26 6.54
CA ILE A 65 8.49 1.64 5.31
C ILE A 65 7.81 0.30 5.62
N GLN A 66 8.40 -0.52 6.48
CA GLN A 66 7.82 -1.81 6.84
C GLN A 66 6.48 -1.64 7.56
N LYS A 67 6.40 -0.73 8.54
CA LYS A 67 5.16 -0.40 9.23
C LYS A 67 4.09 0.17 8.28
N GLY A 68 4.48 1.05 7.35
CA GLY A 68 3.57 1.58 6.34
C GLY A 68 3.01 0.49 5.42
N ALA A 69 3.86 -0.45 4.99
CA ALA A 69 3.46 -1.56 4.14
C ALA A 69 2.49 -2.53 4.83
N GLU A 70 2.69 -2.79 6.13
CA GLU A 70 1.77 -3.61 6.93
C GLU A 70 0.37 -2.98 6.98
N ILE A 71 0.28 -1.66 7.24
CA ILE A 71 -1.01 -0.93 7.24
C ILE A 71 -1.71 -1.04 5.87
N VAL A 72 -0.95 -0.92 4.78
CA VAL A 72 -1.51 -1.05 3.42
C VAL A 72 -2.01 -2.47 3.17
N ALA A 73 -1.23 -3.50 3.52
CA ALA A 73 -1.61 -4.90 3.34
C ALA A 73 -2.87 -5.25 4.14
N ASP A 74 -2.94 -4.84 5.41
CA ASP A 74 -4.10 -5.07 6.27
C ASP A 74 -5.37 -4.39 5.73
N ALA A 75 -5.23 -3.15 5.22
CA ALA A 75 -6.34 -2.43 4.59
C ALA A 75 -6.84 -3.15 3.33
N ILE A 76 -5.94 -3.69 2.49
CA ILE A 76 -6.30 -4.47 1.30
C ILE A 76 -7.01 -5.77 1.70
N VAL A 77 -6.52 -6.49 2.71
CA VAL A 77 -7.19 -7.70 3.24
C VAL A 77 -8.61 -7.37 3.69
N GLY A 78 -8.80 -6.26 4.41
CA GLY A 78 -10.13 -5.80 4.84
C GLY A 78 -11.07 -5.40 3.70
N LEU A 79 -10.56 -5.12 2.50
CA LEU A 79 -11.36 -4.85 1.29
C LEU A 79 -11.72 -6.12 0.50
N LEU A 80 -11.00 -7.23 0.74
CA LEU A 80 -11.22 -8.52 0.08
C LEU A 80 -12.18 -9.45 0.84
N GLN A 81 -12.47 -9.15 2.12
CA GLN A 81 -13.45 -9.84 2.95
C GLN A 81 -14.88 -9.33 2.71
#